data_AF-D1CSR5-F1
#
_entry.id   AF-D1CSR5-F1
#
_cell.length_a   1.000
_cell.length_b   1.000
_cell.length_c   1.000
_cell.angle_alpha   90.00
_cell.angle_beta   90.00
_cell.angle_gamma   90.00
#
_symmetry.space_group_name_H-M   'P 1'
#
loop_
_entity.id
_entity.type
_entity.pdbx_description
1 polymer ?
#
loop_
_entity_poly.entity_id
_entity_poly.type
_entity_poly.pdbx_seq_one_letter_code
_entity_poly.pdbx_strand_id
1 'polypeptide(L)'
;VDDFQALLDAARRVKMSDEVPVHFARSSAGTELIGAAAIQPFESDESLDPGDFHVLVFAKLITPAVVAEVSGSFAIADLRLELKPSAGRLAVALKDVSSKDIAYFTWPSMAPGTKSYEKIDGDLRTAGAILVLFLCAIGFAGGITVRNLRKSEHASRHRALHDPLTGLLNRAGLLENVAAVSSWV
;
A
#
# COMPACT_ATOMS: atom_id res chain seq x y z
N VAL A 1 -43.79 0.90 -5.53
CA VAL A 1 -44.30 2.01 -6.38
C VAL A 1 -43.93 3.33 -5.71
N ASP A 2 -44.14 3.42 -4.40
CA ASP A 2 -43.78 4.59 -3.58
C ASP A 2 -42.28 4.96 -3.67
N ASP A 3 -41.35 4.00 -3.57
CA ASP A 3 -39.91 4.29 -3.65
C ASP A 3 -39.46 4.88 -4.99
N PHE A 4 -40.12 4.47 -6.09
CA PHE A 4 -39.82 4.99 -7.42
C PHE A 4 -40.32 6.42 -7.57
N GLN A 5 -41.52 6.73 -7.06
CA GLN A 5 -42.02 8.12 -7.06
C GLN A 5 -41.16 9.01 -6.16
N ALA A 6 -40.75 8.52 -4.99
CA ALA A 6 -39.82 9.23 -4.11
C ALA A 6 -38.48 9.54 -4.81
N LEU A 7 -37.97 8.62 -5.64
CA LEU A 7 -36.77 8.85 -6.47
C LEU A 7 -37.00 9.97 -7.50
N LEU A 8 -38.14 9.94 -8.21
CA LEU A 8 -38.47 10.97 -9.19
C LEU A 8 -38.63 12.35 -8.55
N ASP A 9 -39.30 12.41 -7.40
CA ASP A 9 -39.48 13.65 -6.65
C ASP A 9 -38.15 14.16 -6.07
N ALA A 10 -37.25 13.26 -5.68
CA ALA A 10 -35.90 13.65 -5.27
C ALA A 10 -35.13 14.23 -6.47
N ALA A 11 -35.17 13.57 -7.64
CA ALA A 11 -34.49 14.00 -8.84
C ALA A 11 -34.95 15.37 -9.37
N ARG A 12 -36.24 15.70 -9.21
CA ARG A 12 -36.80 17.02 -9.60
C ARG A 12 -36.45 18.16 -8.65
N ARG A 13 -36.04 17.84 -7.41
CA ARG A 13 -35.65 18.83 -6.39
C ARG A 13 -34.17 19.22 -6.47
N VAL A 14 -33.36 18.42 -7.15
CA VAL A 14 -31.91 18.57 -7.28
C VAL A 14 -31.61 19.68 -8.29
N LYS A 15 -30.80 20.68 -7.91
CA LYS A 15 -30.36 21.75 -8.82
C LYS A 15 -29.17 21.30 -9.66
N MET A 16 -28.81 22.05 -10.70
CA MET A 16 -27.70 21.66 -11.60
C MET A 16 -26.34 21.51 -10.90
N SER A 17 -26.15 22.23 -9.79
CA SER A 17 -24.94 22.19 -8.97
C SER A 17 -24.87 21.01 -8.01
N ASP A 18 -25.99 20.32 -7.82
CA ASP A 18 -26.15 19.35 -6.75
C ASP A 18 -25.76 17.95 -7.26
N GLU A 19 -25.30 17.11 -6.34
CA GLU A 19 -24.94 15.73 -6.67
C GLU A 19 -26.20 14.94 -7.06
N VAL A 20 -26.09 14.14 -8.12
CA VAL A 20 -27.22 13.33 -8.59
C VAL A 20 -27.53 12.27 -7.54
N PRO A 21 -28.77 12.15 -7.05
CA PRO A 21 -29.13 11.16 -6.06
C PRO A 21 -29.00 9.76 -6.67
N VAL A 22 -28.20 8.91 -6.01
CA VAL A 22 -28.00 7.51 -6.37
C VAL A 22 -28.41 6.63 -5.20
N HIS A 23 -29.26 5.65 -5.47
CA HIS A 23 -29.79 4.72 -4.48
C HIS A 23 -29.73 3.29 -5.02
N PHE A 24 -29.92 2.32 -4.13
CA PHE A 24 -30.09 0.93 -4.56
C PHE A 24 -31.57 0.60 -4.67
N ALA A 25 -31.92 -0.30 -5.58
CA ALA A 25 -33.28 -0.82 -5.70
C ALA A 25 -33.24 -2.32 -5.96
N ARG A 26 -34.41 -2.94 -5.81
CA ARG A 26 -34.58 -4.35 -6.09
C ARG A 26 -35.63 -4.53 -7.19
N SER A 27 -35.23 -5.23 -8.24
CA SER A 27 -36.10 -5.61 -9.34
C SER A 27 -36.28 -7.14 -9.38
N SER A 28 -37.05 -7.62 -10.35
CA SER A 28 -37.13 -9.05 -10.66
C SER A 28 -35.81 -9.62 -11.20
N ALA A 29 -34.91 -8.78 -11.73
CA ALA A 29 -33.60 -9.18 -12.22
C ALA A 29 -32.52 -9.24 -11.12
N GLY A 30 -32.71 -8.50 -10.01
CA GLY A 30 -31.78 -8.51 -8.88
C GLY A 30 -31.65 -7.16 -8.19
N THR A 31 -30.51 -6.91 -7.56
CA THR A 31 -30.18 -5.61 -6.96
C THR A 31 -29.57 -4.70 -8.01
N GLU A 32 -30.08 -3.48 -8.08
CA GLU A 32 -29.68 -2.47 -9.05
C GLU A 32 -29.21 -1.20 -8.33
N LEU A 33 -28.25 -0.51 -8.93
CA LEU A 33 -27.93 0.86 -8.60
C LEU A 33 -28.76 1.76 -9.52
N ILE A 34 -29.55 2.66 -8.95
CA ILE A 34 -30.42 3.57 -9.69
C ILE A 34 -30.03 5.01 -9.40
N GLY A 35 -29.81 5.79 -10.45
CA GLY A 35 -29.65 7.25 -10.39
C GLY A 35 -30.75 7.92 -11.19
N ALA A 36 -31.23 9.06 -10.71
CA ALA A 36 -32.26 9.85 -11.40
C ALA A 36 -31.92 11.33 -11.37
N ALA A 37 -32.09 12.01 -12.51
CA ALA A 37 -31.86 13.44 -12.65
C ALA A 37 -32.92 14.07 -13.55
N ALA A 38 -33.40 15.26 -13.18
CA ALA A 38 -34.28 16.04 -14.03
C ALA A 38 -33.52 16.60 -15.24
N ILE A 39 -34.13 16.52 -16.42
CA ILE A 39 -33.67 17.19 -17.64
C ILE A 39 -34.24 18.61 -17.59
N GLN A 40 -33.37 19.57 -17.31
CA GLN A 40 -33.72 20.98 -17.16
C GLN A 40 -33.01 21.85 -18.21
N PRO A 41 -33.60 23.00 -18.60
CA PRO A 41 -32.94 23.97 -19.46
C PRO A 41 -31.65 24.52 -18.83
N PHE A 42 -30.70 24.92 -19.68
CA PHE A 42 -29.44 25.50 -19.23
C PHE A 42 -29.65 26.88 -18.56
N GLU A 43 -30.59 27.67 -19.07
CA GLU A 43 -31.02 28.90 -18.43
C GLU A 43 -32.19 28.60 -17.50
N SER A 44 -31.99 28.84 -16.20
CA SER A 44 -33.03 28.67 -15.19
C SER A 44 -34.01 29.83 -15.26
N ASP A 45 -35.13 29.63 -15.96
CA ASP A 45 -36.30 30.50 -15.84
C ASP A 45 -37.07 30.11 -14.57
N GLU A 46 -37.16 31.02 -13.60
CA GLU A 46 -37.87 30.79 -12.32
C GLU A 46 -39.38 30.53 -12.51
N SER A 47 -39.93 30.80 -13.70
CA SER A 47 -41.33 30.51 -14.02
C SER A 47 -41.62 29.05 -14.37
N LEU A 48 -40.59 28.23 -14.57
CA LEU A 48 -40.75 26.80 -14.86
C LEU A 48 -40.99 26.01 -13.58
N ASP A 49 -42.05 25.21 -13.56
CA ASP A 49 -42.32 24.28 -12.48
C ASP A 49 -41.38 23.05 -12.58
N PRO A 50 -40.52 22.78 -11.58
CA PRO A 50 -39.70 21.57 -11.56
C PRO A 50 -40.50 20.26 -11.62
N GLY A 51 -41.79 20.30 -11.26
CA GLY A 51 -42.74 19.19 -11.42
C GLY A 51 -42.91 18.73 -12.88
N ASP A 52 -42.75 19.65 -13.83
CA ASP A 52 -42.96 19.40 -15.26
C ASP A 52 -41.70 18.86 -15.96
N PHE A 53 -40.56 18.81 -15.27
CA PHE A 53 -39.34 18.31 -15.85
C PHE A 53 -39.40 16.79 -16.07
N HIS A 54 -38.97 16.39 -17.26
CA HIS A 54 -38.73 14.99 -17.58
C HIS A 54 -37.56 14.49 -16.75
N VAL A 55 -37.67 13.28 -16.20
CA VAL A 55 -36.62 12.69 -15.37
C VAL A 55 -35.94 11.57 -16.15
N LEU A 56 -34.63 11.68 -16.29
CA LEU A 56 -33.78 10.62 -16.82
C LEU A 56 -33.40 9.67 -15.68
N VAL A 57 -33.71 8.39 -15.85
CA VAL A 57 -33.39 7.34 -14.89
C VAL A 57 -32.37 6.38 -15.51
N PHE A 58 -31.27 6.16 -14.80
CA PHE A 58 -30.29 5.14 -15.12
C PHE A 58 -30.35 4.03 -14.08
N ALA A 59 -30.40 2.78 -14.54
CA ALA A 59 -30.32 1.62 -13.68
C ALA A 59 -29.16 0.73 -14.15
N LYS A 60 -28.29 0.33 -13.21
CA LYS A 60 -27.22 -0.64 -13.43
C LYS A 60 -27.45 -1.85 -12.53
N LEU A 61 -27.71 -3.00 -13.15
CA LEU A 61 -27.80 -4.27 -12.44
C LEU A 61 -26.44 -4.65 -11.85
N ILE A 62 -26.42 -4.97 -10.56
CA ILE A 62 -25.22 -5.42 -9.86
C ILE A 62 -25.08 -6.92 -10.10
N THR A 63 -24.55 -7.26 -11.27
CA THR A 63 -24.28 -8.65 -11.65
C THR A 63 -23.03 -9.18 -10.95
N PRO A 64 -22.82 -10.51 -10.92
CA PRO A 64 -21.58 -11.10 -10.42
C PRO A 64 -20.32 -10.52 -11.07
N ALA A 65 -20.39 -10.15 -12.36
CA ALA A 65 -19.27 -9.51 -13.06
C ALA A 65 -18.96 -8.11 -12.51
N VAL A 66 -19.98 -7.30 -12.21
CA VAL A 66 -19.81 -5.99 -11.56
C VAL A 66 -19.20 -6.14 -10.17
N VAL A 67 -19.65 -7.14 -9.39
CA VAL A 67 -19.07 -7.42 -8.07
C VAL A 67 -17.59 -7.82 -8.20
N ALA A 68 -17.24 -8.64 -9.19
CA ALA A 68 -15.86 -9.04 -9.46
C ALA A 68 -14.98 -7.86 -9.90
N GLU A 69 -15.50 -6.94 -10.71
CA GLU A 69 -14.81 -5.72 -11.13
C GLU A 69 -14.49 -4.80 -9.93
N VAL A 70 -15.47 -4.60 -9.04
CA VAL A 70 -15.30 -3.82 -7.79
C VAL A 70 -14.30 -4.52 -6.87
N SER A 71 -14.42 -5.84 -6.70
CA SER A 71 -13.48 -6.65 -5.92
C SER A 71 -12.04 -6.47 -6.39
N GLY A 72 -11.81 -6.52 -7.72
CA GLY A 72 -10.49 -6.32 -8.32
C GLY A 72 -9.97 -4.90 -8.17
N SER A 73 -10.81 -3.90 -8.48
CA SER A 73 -10.44 -2.47 -8.45
C SER A 73 -10.04 -2.00 -7.05
N PHE A 74 -10.70 -2.50 -6.01
CA PHE A 74 -10.46 -2.09 -4.62
C PHE A 74 -9.70 -3.15 -3.79
N ALA A 75 -9.20 -4.22 -4.43
CA ALA A 75 -8.52 -5.34 -3.77
C ALA A 75 -9.29 -5.94 -2.58
N ILE A 76 -10.63 -5.95 -2.65
CA ILE A 76 -11.49 -6.54 -1.62
C ILE A 76 -11.67 -8.02 -1.93
N ALA A 77 -10.84 -8.85 -1.32
CA ALA A 77 -10.85 -10.30 -1.55
C ALA A 77 -12.20 -10.93 -1.14
N ASP A 78 -12.71 -11.83 -1.99
CA ASP A 78 -13.96 -12.58 -1.76
C ASP A 78 -15.16 -11.65 -1.45
N LEU A 79 -15.26 -10.51 -2.14
CA LEU A 79 -16.43 -9.63 -2.09
C LEU A 79 -17.66 -10.33 -2.70
N ARG A 80 -18.78 -10.30 -1.98
CA ARG A 80 -20.06 -10.91 -2.38
C ARG A 80 -21.21 -9.95 -2.20
N LEU A 81 -22.24 -10.11 -3.01
CA LEU A 81 -23.53 -9.45 -2.84
C LEU A 81 -24.52 -10.46 -2.26
N GLU A 82 -25.07 -10.16 -1.08
CA GLU A 82 -25.95 -11.05 -0.33
C GLU A 82 -27.21 -10.31 0.15
N LEU A 83 -28.30 -11.04 0.40
CA LEU A 83 -29.56 -10.44 0.85
C LEU A 83 -29.61 -10.20 2.36
N LYS A 84 -28.75 -10.89 3.10
CA LYS A 84 -28.61 -10.79 4.54
C LYS A 84 -27.12 -10.76 4.86
N PRO A 85 -26.71 -10.09 5.93
CA PRO A 85 -25.33 -10.11 6.37
C PRO A 85 -24.96 -11.54 6.81
N SER A 86 -23.81 -12.02 6.35
CA SER A 86 -23.25 -13.31 6.76
C SER A 86 -22.49 -13.19 8.08
N ALA A 87 -22.74 -14.12 9.00
CA ALA A 87 -22.04 -14.16 10.29
C ALA A 87 -20.52 -14.34 10.10
N GLY A 88 -19.72 -13.59 10.87
CA GLY A 88 -18.25 -13.65 10.80
C GLY A 88 -17.63 -12.93 9.60
N ARG A 89 -18.42 -12.17 8.82
CA ARG A 89 -17.95 -11.35 7.70
C ARG A 89 -18.24 -9.88 7.98
N LEU A 90 -17.43 -9.00 7.40
CA LEU A 90 -17.76 -7.58 7.32
C LEU A 90 -18.91 -7.40 6.31
N ALA A 91 -19.81 -6.48 6.60
CA ALA A 91 -20.96 -6.20 5.76
C ALA A 91 -21.24 -4.71 5.69
N VAL A 92 -21.59 -4.22 4.50
CA VAL A 92 -22.11 -2.88 4.26
C VAL A 92 -23.49 -2.98 3.64
N ALA A 93 -24.46 -2.32 4.25
CA ALA A 93 -25.84 -2.28 3.79
C ALA A 93 -25.97 -1.43 2.52
N LEU A 94 -26.68 -1.98 1.54
CA LEU A 94 -27.12 -1.29 0.33
C LEU A 94 -28.55 -0.82 0.58
N LYS A 95 -28.71 0.51 0.61
CA LYS A 95 -29.95 1.16 1.02
C LYS A 95 -30.76 1.67 -0.15
N ASP A 96 -32.07 1.54 -0.04
CA ASP A 96 -33.00 2.16 -0.96
C ASP A 96 -33.22 3.65 -0.68
N VAL A 97 -34.09 4.27 -1.48
CA VAL A 97 -34.46 5.70 -1.39
C VAL A 97 -35.06 6.03 -0.02
N SER A 98 -35.74 5.07 0.61
CA SER A 98 -36.32 5.21 1.94
C SER A 98 -35.34 4.83 3.07
N SER A 99 -34.04 4.70 2.77
CA SER A 99 -32.98 4.31 3.70
C SER A 99 -33.14 2.91 4.31
N LYS A 100 -33.93 2.04 3.68
CA LYS A 100 -34.12 0.65 4.10
C LYS A 100 -33.07 -0.24 3.44
N ASP A 101 -32.53 -1.17 4.22
CA ASP A 101 -31.56 -2.14 3.75
C ASP A 101 -32.23 -3.17 2.82
N ILE A 102 -31.74 -3.29 1.58
CA ILE A 102 -32.31 -4.22 0.58
C ILE A 102 -31.34 -5.33 0.14
N ALA A 103 -30.04 -5.13 0.38
CA ALA A 103 -28.95 -6.07 0.15
C ALA A 103 -27.71 -5.65 0.94
N TYR A 104 -26.67 -6.47 0.91
CA TYR A 104 -25.42 -6.25 1.61
C TYR A 104 -24.24 -6.64 0.73
N PHE A 105 -23.21 -5.80 0.67
CA PHE A 105 -21.90 -6.28 0.27
C PHE A 105 -21.22 -6.93 1.47
N THR A 106 -20.74 -8.17 1.32
CA THR A 106 -20.10 -8.92 2.38
C THR A 106 -18.73 -9.44 1.97
N TRP A 107 -17.76 -9.38 2.87
CA TRP A 107 -16.39 -9.85 2.62
C TRP A 107 -15.73 -10.30 3.93
N PRO A 108 -14.74 -11.20 3.90
CA PRO A 108 -14.05 -11.63 5.11
C PRO A 108 -13.27 -10.45 5.71
N SER A 109 -13.24 -10.37 7.04
CA SER A 109 -12.34 -9.42 7.72
C SER A 109 -10.90 -9.81 7.43
N MET A 110 -10.21 -9.06 6.57
CA MET A 110 -8.78 -9.22 6.38
C MET A 110 -8.06 -8.32 7.37
N ALA A 111 -7.32 -8.92 8.31
CA ALA A 111 -6.29 -8.22 9.07
C ALA A 111 -5.12 -7.95 8.11
N PRO A 112 -4.97 -6.73 7.56
CA PRO A 112 -4.06 -6.47 6.43
C PRO A 112 -2.60 -6.73 6.79
N GLY A 113 -2.26 -6.67 8.08
CA GLY A 113 -0.92 -6.92 8.60
C GLY A 113 -0.43 -8.35 8.40
N THR A 114 -1.31 -9.34 8.19
CA THR A 114 -0.90 -10.76 8.15
C THR A 114 -0.69 -11.30 6.74
N LYS A 115 -1.49 -10.86 5.75
CA LYS A 115 -1.44 -11.43 4.38
C LYS A 115 -0.42 -10.78 3.44
N SER A 116 -0.01 -9.53 3.68
CA SER A 116 1.13 -8.95 2.94
C SER A 116 2.46 -9.65 3.29
N TYR A 117 2.56 -10.27 4.46
CA TYR A 117 3.73 -11.07 4.83
C TYR A 117 3.82 -12.38 4.05
N GLU A 118 2.71 -13.11 3.90
CA GLU A 118 2.72 -14.44 3.25
C GLU A 118 3.08 -14.40 1.76
N LYS A 119 2.76 -13.31 1.05
CA LYS A 119 3.03 -13.20 -0.39
C LYS A 119 4.44 -12.71 -0.73
N ILE A 120 5.17 -12.12 0.24
CA ILE A 120 6.50 -11.53 0.03
C ILE A 120 7.59 -12.28 0.81
N ASP A 121 7.23 -13.29 1.61
CA ASP A 121 8.16 -14.06 2.45
C ASP A 121 9.33 -14.66 1.65
N GLY A 122 9.07 -15.15 0.43
CA GLY A 122 10.11 -15.69 -0.45
C GLY A 122 11.13 -14.64 -0.93
N ASP A 123 10.64 -13.50 -1.41
CA ASP A 123 11.49 -12.43 -1.95
C ASP A 123 12.27 -11.74 -0.83
N LEU A 124 11.65 -11.55 0.34
CA LEU A 124 12.30 -10.94 1.49
C LEU A 124 13.39 -11.82 2.07
N ARG A 125 13.18 -13.14 2.14
CA ARG A 125 14.23 -14.10 2.53
C ARG A 125 15.38 -14.11 1.54
N THR A 126 15.09 -14.04 0.24
CA THR A 126 16.11 -14.02 -0.81
C THR A 126 16.93 -12.73 -0.75
N ALA A 127 16.28 -11.57 -0.64
CA ALA A 127 16.94 -10.28 -0.46
C ALA A 127 17.77 -10.24 0.83
N GLY A 128 17.23 -10.77 1.93
CA GLY A 128 17.94 -10.91 3.21
C GLY A 128 19.18 -11.81 3.10
N ALA A 129 19.07 -12.95 2.42
CA ALA A 129 20.20 -13.85 2.18
C ALA A 129 21.30 -13.17 1.35
N ILE A 130 20.93 -12.46 0.27
CA ILE A 130 21.87 -11.70 -0.56
C ILE A 130 22.58 -10.63 0.26
N LEU A 131 21.85 -9.89 1.10
CA LEU A 131 22.42 -8.86 1.97
C LEU A 131 23.45 -9.46 2.96
N VAL A 132 23.09 -10.54 3.64
CA VAL A 132 24.00 -11.23 4.58
C VAL A 132 25.26 -11.70 3.86
N LEU A 133 25.11 -12.31 2.68
CA LEU A 133 26.21 -12.85 1.90
C LEU A 133 27.15 -11.71 1.42
N PHE A 134 26.59 -10.59 1.00
CA PHE A 134 27.34 -9.39 0.62
C PHE A 134 28.13 -8.81 1.80
N LEU A 135 27.51 -8.68 2.97
CA LEU A 135 28.18 -8.18 4.18
C LEU A 135 29.31 -9.11 4.63
N CYS A 136 29.11 -10.44 4.57
CA CYS A 136 30.15 -11.42 4.86
C CYS A 136 31.33 -11.30 3.88
N ALA A 137 31.07 -11.12 2.58
CA ALA A 137 32.11 -10.95 1.58
C ALA A 137 32.95 -9.70 1.83
N ILE A 138 32.31 -8.56 2.15
CA ILE A 138 33.00 -7.32 2.52
C ILE A 138 33.85 -7.52 3.77
N GLY A 139 33.28 -8.12 4.82
CA GLY A 139 33.99 -8.38 6.07
C GLY A 139 35.23 -9.25 5.87
N PHE A 140 35.11 -10.31 5.05
CA PHE A 140 36.22 -11.20 4.74
C PHE A 140 37.32 -10.51 3.92
N ALA A 141 36.96 -9.80 2.86
CA ALA A 141 37.89 -9.05 2.02
C ALA A 141 38.60 -7.94 2.81
N GLY A 142 37.86 -7.20 3.63
CA GLY A 142 38.40 -6.19 4.54
C GLY A 142 39.37 -6.79 5.55
N GLY A 143 39.01 -7.91 6.18
CA GLY A 143 39.87 -8.62 7.14
C GLY A 143 41.18 -9.11 6.52
N ILE A 144 41.14 -9.66 5.32
CA ILE A 144 42.36 -10.06 4.57
C ILE A 144 43.22 -8.83 4.28
N THR A 145 42.61 -7.76 3.79
CA THR A 145 43.33 -6.53 3.42
C THR A 145 44.03 -5.92 4.64
N VAL A 146 43.34 -5.80 5.77
CA VAL A 146 43.93 -5.29 7.02
C VAL A 146 45.06 -6.18 7.52
N ARG A 147 44.92 -7.51 7.46
CA ARG A 147 45.99 -8.43 7.85
C ARG A 147 47.21 -8.29 6.95
N ASN A 148 47.01 -8.16 5.64
CA ASN A 148 48.08 -7.95 4.67
C ASN A 148 48.78 -6.61 4.89
N LEU A 149 48.02 -5.54 5.14
CA LEU A 149 48.55 -4.22 5.49
C LEU A 149 49.41 -4.29 6.75
N ARG A 150 48.89 -4.85 7.85
CA ARG A 150 49.66 -5.02 9.10
C ARG A 150 50.94 -5.84 8.88
N LYS A 151 50.87 -6.94 8.13
CA LYS A 151 52.07 -7.75 7.82
C LYS A 151 53.10 -6.95 7.03
N SER A 152 52.65 -6.16 6.05
CA SER A 152 53.51 -5.29 5.24
C SER A 152 54.13 -4.15 6.07
N GLU A 153 53.36 -3.58 7.00
CA GLU A 153 53.81 -2.53 7.90
C GLU A 153 54.86 -3.05 8.86
N HIS A 154 54.64 -4.21 9.49
CA HIS A 154 55.63 -4.84 10.37
C HIS A 154 56.95 -5.14 9.62
N ALA A 155 56.87 -5.67 8.40
CA ALA A 155 58.06 -5.95 7.59
C ALA A 155 58.80 -4.69 7.14
N SER A 156 58.07 -3.61 6.84
CA SER A 156 58.67 -2.32 6.49
C SER A 156 59.27 -1.62 7.71
N ARG A 157 58.59 -1.65 8.87
CA ARG A 157 59.11 -1.11 10.13
C ARG A 157 60.37 -1.85 10.58
N HIS A 158 60.38 -3.18 10.49
CA HIS A 158 61.58 -3.97 10.80
C HIS A 158 62.76 -3.59 9.89
N ARG A 159 62.55 -3.45 8.58
CA ARG A 159 63.61 -3.00 7.65
C ARG A 159 64.03 -1.55 7.86
N ALA A 160 63.14 -0.68 8.31
CA ALA A 160 63.43 0.73 8.56
C ALA A 160 64.23 0.95 9.85
N LEU A 161 64.11 0.06 10.84
CA LEU A 161 64.77 0.20 12.15
C LEU A 161 66.01 -0.69 12.31
N HIS A 162 66.22 -1.66 11.41
CA HIS A 162 67.36 -2.58 11.47
C HIS A 162 68.31 -2.40 10.28
N ASP A 163 69.60 -2.55 10.54
CA ASP A 163 70.66 -2.58 9.53
C ASP A 163 70.67 -3.94 8.80
N PRO A 164 70.62 -3.98 7.46
CA PRO A 164 70.49 -5.23 6.70
C PRO A 164 71.76 -6.10 6.69
N LEU A 165 72.94 -5.54 7.01
CA LEU A 165 74.21 -6.28 7.03
C LEU A 165 74.43 -7.00 8.38
N THR A 166 73.99 -6.39 9.48
CA THR A 166 74.25 -6.90 10.84
C THR A 166 72.99 -7.38 11.55
N GLY A 167 71.80 -6.98 11.11
CA GLY A 167 70.52 -7.25 11.80
C GLY A 167 70.30 -6.43 13.07
N LEU A 168 71.28 -5.60 13.47
CA LEU A 168 71.20 -4.73 14.65
C LEU A 168 70.32 -3.51 14.37
N LEU A 169 69.93 -2.79 15.43
CA LEU A 169 69.23 -1.51 15.29
C LEU A 169 70.12 -0.53 14.52
N ASN A 170 69.55 0.10 13.50
CA ASN A 170 70.20 1.23 12.85
C ASN A 170 70.03 2.51 13.68
N ARG A 171 70.59 3.63 13.21
CA ARG A 171 70.53 4.90 13.94
C ARG A 171 69.10 5.34 14.27
N ALA A 172 68.14 5.13 13.37
CA ALA A 172 66.74 5.49 13.62
C ALA A 172 66.11 4.59 14.69
N GLY A 173 66.35 3.28 14.62
CA GLY A 173 65.90 2.31 15.62
C GLY A 173 66.49 2.51 17.02
N LEU A 174 67.75 2.95 17.10
CA LEU A 174 68.40 3.28 18.37
C LEU A 174 67.76 4.53 19.02
N LEU A 175 67.52 5.57 18.23
CA LEU A 175 66.90 6.82 18.71
C LEU A 175 65.45 6.60 19.17
N GLU A 176 64.67 5.78 18.46
CA GLU A 176 63.29 5.44 18.85
C GLU A 176 63.25 4.67 20.19
N ASN A 177 64.18 3.73 20.39
CA ASN A 177 64.26 2.99 21.66
C ASN A 177 64.68 3.87 22.83
N VAL A 178 65.70 4.72 22.64
CA VAL A 178 66.15 5.64 23.70
C VAL A 178 65.04 6.62 24.07
N ALA A 179 64.31 7.17 23.08
CA ALA A 179 63.18 8.05 23.31
C ALA A 179 62.02 7.34 24.04
N ALA A 180 61.70 6.10 23.65
CA ALA A 180 60.69 5.28 24.33
C ALA A 180 61.07 5.07 25.80
N VAL A 181 62.31 4.67 26.09
CA VAL A 181 62.79 4.46 27.46
C VAL A 181 62.80 5.75 28.29
N SER A 182 63.14 6.90 27.68
CA SER A 182 63.10 8.20 28.39
C SER A 182 61.69 8.70 28.69
N SER A 183 60.67 8.23 27.97
CA SER A 183 59.27 8.64 28.18
C SER A 183 58.56 7.90 29.32
N TRP A 184 59.23 6.93 29.95
CA TRP A 184 58.76 6.18 31.12
C TRP A 184 59.37 6.67 32.45
N VAL A 185 60.23 7.70 32.41
CA VAL A 185 60.82 8.38 33.57
C VAL A 185 60.25 9.80 33.66
#